data_AF-A0A084WQ48-F1
#
_entry.id   AF-A0A084WQ48-F1
#
_cell.length_a   1.000
_cell.length_b   1.000
_cell.length_c   1.000
_cell.angle_alpha   90.00
_cell.angle_beta   90.00
_cell.angle_gamma   90.00
#
_symmetry.space_group_name_H-M   'P 1'
#
loop_
_entity.id
_entity.type
_entity.pdbx_description
1 polymer ?
#
loop_
_entity_poly.entity_id
_entity_poly.type
_entity_poly.pdbx_seq_one_letter_code
_entity_poly.pdbx_strand_id
1 'polypeptide(L)'
;MKLLIVVGVIVGLAALNINAQEEESVAAAKCVKEICPDFEKYKCCGSCVQQTCALEDDSTCPDVCVKGCYCIKGYVRSYAPDGRCIPIKKCPRTIPTLPPSK
;
A
#
# COMPACT_ATOMS: atom_id res chain seq x y z
N MET A 1 -1.34 -30.04 28.98
CA MET A 1 -0.70 -28.72 28.81
C MET A 1 -0.18 -28.63 27.39
N LYS A 2 -0.70 -27.67 26.60
CA LYS A 2 -0.06 -27.23 25.34
C LYS A 2 1.26 -26.53 25.69
N LEU A 3 2.13 -26.36 24.69
CA LEU A 3 3.30 -25.47 24.69
C LEU A 3 4.49 -26.12 25.44
N LEU A 4 5.69 -26.22 24.88
CA LEU A 4 6.47 -25.08 24.43
C LEU A 4 7.49 -25.51 23.36
N ILE A 5 7.29 -24.90 22.19
CA ILE A 5 8.36 -24.29 21.39
C ILE A 5 9.15 -25.27 20.50
N VAL A 6 8.39 -25.69 19.48
CA VAL A 6 8.79 -25.89 18.08
C VAL A 6 9.72 -27.07 17.84
N VAL A 7 9.16 -28.25 18.09
CA VAL A 7 9.72 -29.57 17.78
C VAL A 7 10.19 -29.65 16.32
N GLY A 8 11.45 -30.03 16.15
CA GLY A 8 11.80 -31.02 15.13
C GLY A 8 12.33 -30.48 13.81
N VAL A 9 13.57 -29.99 13.83
CA VAL A 9 14.53 -30.48 12.82
C VAL A 9 14.44 -32.01 12.80
N ILE A 10 14.49 -32.65 11.62
CA ILE A 10 14.24 -34.08 11.32
C ILE A 10 12.73 -34.39 11.22
N VAL A 11 12.19 -34.86 10.09
CA VAL A 11 12.39 -36.22 9.56
C VAL A 11 11.96 -36.24 8.08
N GLY A 12 12.85 -36.74 7.21
CA GLY A 12 12.46 -37.19 5.88
C GLY A 12 11.64 -38.49 5.93
N LEU A 13 10.84 -38.72 4.88
CA LEU A 13 10.21 -40.00 4.53
C LEU A 13 9.21 -40.57 5.57
N ALA A 14 7.99 -40.04 5.63
CA ALA A 14 6.79 -40.85 5.85
C ALA A 14 5.52 -40.05 5.53
N ALA A 15 4.68 -40.61 4.68
CA ALA A 15 3.41 -40.04 4.24
C ALA A 15 2.38 -40.02 5.39
N LEU A 16 1.72 -38.88 5.63
CA LEU A 16 0.31 -38.79 6.04
C LEU A 16 -0.29 -37.48 5.53
N ASN A 17 -1.36 -37.60 4.73
CA ASN A 17 -2.11 -36.50 4.16
C ASN A 17 -2.69 -35.58 5.25
N ILE A 18 -2.23 -34.33 5.28
CA ILE A 18 -3.02 -33.19 5.74
C ILE A 18 -2.88 -32.17 4.63
N ASN A 19 -3.99 -31.74 4.04
CA ASN A 19 -4.03 -30.61 3.10
C ASN A 19 -3.24 -29.44 3.69
N ALA A 20 -2.01 -29.23 3.21
CA ALA A 20 -1.19 -28.09 3.54
C ALA A 20 -1.16 -27.23 2.28
N GLN A 21 -2.05 -26.24 2.26
CA GLN A 21 -2.12 -25.23 1.22
C GLN A 21 -0.76 -24.53 1.09
N GLU A 22 -0.20 -24.68 -0.11
CA GLU A 22 0.54 -23.69 -0.87
C GLU A 22 1.86 -23.18 -0.28
N GLU A 23 2.95 -23.84 -0.69
CA GLU A 23 4.24 -23.19 -0.81
C GLU A 23 4.26 -22.37 -2.12
N GLU A 24 3.67 -21.17 -2.11
CA GLU A 24 3.95 -20.12 -3.09
C GLU A 24 4.33 -18.84 -2.35
N SER A 25 5.61 -18.48 -2.41
CA SER A 25 6.12 -17.14 -2.69
C SER A 25 7.42 -16.86 -1.93
N VAL A 26 8.51 -16.90 -2.68
CA VAL A 26 9.71 -16.13 -2.34
C VAL A 26 9.28 -14.66 -2.11
N ALA A 27 9.65 -14.11 -0.94
CA ALA A 27 9.81 -12.67 -0.67
C ALA A 27 8.59 -11.72 -0.72
N ALA A 28 7.43 -12.09 -0.18
CA ALA A 28 6.43 -11.10 0.22
C ALA A 28 6.72 -10.59 1.64
N ALA A 29 7.34 -9.41 1.77
CA ALA A 29 7.34 -8.69 3.05
C ALA A 29 5.90 -8.62 3.56
N LYS A 30 5.63 -9.23 4.72
CA LYS A 30 4.28 -9.36 5.30
C LYS A 30 3.60 -7.99 5.30
N CYS A 31 2.70 -7.80 4.34
CA CYS A 31 2.02 -6.54 4.19
C CYS A 31 0.92 -6.43 5.23
N VAL A 32 1.21 -5.71 6.32
CA VAL A 32 0.21 -5.41 7.34
C VAL A 32 -0.69 -4.32 6.80
N LYS A 33 -1.97 -4.65 6.64
CA LYS A 33 -2.99 -3.72 6.14
C LYS A 33 -3.41 -2.77 7.26
N GLU A 34 -3.34 -1.48 6.99
CA GLU A 34 -3.86 -0.44 7.87
C GLU A 34 -5.28 -0.03 7.46
N ILE A 35 -6.05 0.52 8.41
CA ILE A 35 -7.37 1.08 8.13
C ILE A 35 -7.15 2.44 7.46
N CYS A 36 -7.68 2.59 6.25
CA CYS A 36 -7.60 3.84 5.52
C CYS A 36 -8.84 4.72 5.77
N PRO A 37 -8.70 6.05 5.63
CA PRO A 37 -9.83 6.96 5.58
C PRO A 37 -10.77 6.68 4.40
N ASP A 38 -11.92 7.37 4.39
CA ASP A 38 -12.86 7.31 3.28
C ASP A 38 -12.19 7.63 1.94
N PHE A 39 -12.61 6.90 0.91
CA PHE A 39 -12.11 7.04 -0.47
C PHE A 39 -10.63 6.68 -0.67
N GLU A 40 -10.07 5.91 0.25
CA GLU A 40 -8.70 5.39 0.16
C GLU A 40 -8.66 3.86 0.29
N LYS A 41 -7.67 3.23 -0.37
CA LYS A 41 -7.39 1.80 -0.27
C LYS A 41 -5.93 1.59 0.09
N TYR A 42 -5.68 0.76 1.08
CA TYR A 42 -4.32 0.38 1.47
C TYR A 42 -3.65 -0.42 0.36
N LYS A 43 -2.42 -0.06 0.02
CA LYS A 43 -1.54 -0.80 -0.88
C LYS A 43 -0.25 -1.12 -0.15
N CYS A 44 0.19 -2.36 -0.29
CA CYS A 44 1.50 -2.82 0.18
C CYS A 44 2.65 -2.22 -0.63
N CYS A 45 2.34 -1.91 -1.89
CA CYS A 45 3.28 -1.49 -2.90
C CYS A 45 2.51 -0.57 -3.85
N GLY A 46 2.59 0.74 -3.60
CA GLY A 46 2.01 1.78 -4.43
C GLY A 46 3.07 2.75 -4.95
N SER A 47 2.63 3.65 -5.83
CA SER A 47 3.46 4.72 -6.38
C SER A 47 4.04 5.61 -5.27
N CYS A 48 5.23 6.16 -5.48
CA CYS A 48 5.79 7.13 -4.53
C CYS A 48 5.04 8.47 -4.56
N VAL A 49 4.34 8.76 -5.67
CA VAL A 49 3.52 9.95 -5.88
C VAL A 49 2.04 9.58 -6.01
N GLN A 50 1.17 10.46 -5.53
CA GLN A 50 -0.27 10.37 -5.70
C GLN A 50 -0.78 11.62 -6.38
N GLN A 51 -1.74 11.43 -7.29
CA GLN A 51 -2.38 12.55 -7.97
C GLN A 51 -3.06 13.49 -6.99
N THR A 52 -2.93 14.79 -7.25
CA THR A 52 -3.56 15.85 -6.45
C THR A 52 -4.49 16.71 -7.29
N CYS A 53 -5.15 17.70 -6.67
CA CYS A 53 -5.87 18.74 -7.41
C CYS A 53 -4.95 19.81 -8.05
N ALA A 54 -3.66 19.84 -7.69
CA ALA A 54 -2.67 20.72 -8.32
C ALA A 54 -2.10 20.08 -9.59
N LEU A 55 -1.38 20.86 -10.41
CA LEU A 55 -0.57 20.28 -11.48
C LEU A 55 0.45 19.32 -10.86
N GLU A 56 0.59 18.13 -11.48
CA GLU A 56 1.60 17.15 -11.08
C GLU A 56 2.98 17.80 -11.16
N ASP A 57 3.76 17.74 -10.08
CA ASP A 57 5.18 18.01 -10.17
C ASP A 57 5.88 16.87 -10.90
N ASP A 58 6.91 17.22 -11.67
CA ASP A 58 7.81 16.33 -12.40
C ASP A 58 8.74 15.54 -11.45
N SER A 59 8.14 15.01 -10.39
CA SER A 59 8.80 14.30 -9.31
C SER A 59 9.23 12.92 -9.80
N THR A 60 10.55 12.68 -9.77
CA THR A 60 11.12 11.39 -10.14
C THR A 60 10.89 10.39 -9.01
N CYS A 61 10.10 9.34 -9.26
CA CYS A 61 9.98 8.22 -8.32
C CYS A 61 11.16 7.26 -8.45
N PRO A 62 11.80 6.86 -7.33
CA PRO A 62 12.72 5.73 -7.35
C PRO A 62 11.96 4.43 -7.66
N ASP A 63 12.68 3.39 -8.12
CA ASP A 63 12.15 2.05 -8.41
C ASP A 63 11.79 1.24 -7.15
N VAL A 64 11.31 1.93 -6.11
CA VAL A 64 10.81 1.33 -4.86
C VAL A 64 9.38 1.77 -4.65
N CYS A 65 8.52 0.82 -4.27
CA CYS A 65 7.14 1.14 -3.95
C CYS A 65 6.97 1.50 -2.48
N VAL A 66 5.96 2.33 -2.23
CA VAL A 66 5.64 2.81 -0.88
C VAL A 66 4.38 2.10 -0.40
N LYS A 67 4.39 1.65 0.85
CA LYS A 67 3.19 1.11 1.51
C LYS A 67 2.37 2.25 2.08
N GLY A 68 1.04 2.17 2.00
CA GLY A 68 0.17 3.19 2.58
C GLY A 68 -1.23 3.23 1.97
N CYS A 69 -1.98 4.26 2.35
CA CYS A 69 -3.33 4.51 1.84
C CYS A 69 -3.29 5.38 0.58
N TYR A 70 -3.94 4.88 -0.48
CA TYR A 70 -3.98 5.52 -1.80
C TYR A 70 -5.41 5.87 -2.19
N CYS A 71 -5.62 7.03 -2.81
CA CYS A 71 -6.93 7.40 -3.34
C CYS A 71 -7.46 6.31 -4.28
N ILE A 72 -8.75 5.97 -4.14
CA ILE A 72 -9.43 5.07 -5.06
C ILE A 72 -9.62 5.73 -6.43
N LYS A 73 -9.92 4.91 -7.45
CA LYS A 73 -10.12 5.40 -8.82
C LYS A 73 -11.17 6.52 -8.87
N GLY A 74 -10.83 7.63 -9.54
CA GLY A 74 -11.71 8.80 -9.68
C GLY A 74 -11.61 9.82 -8.55
N TYR A 75 -10.76 9.57 -7.55
CA TYR A 75 -10.46 10.46 -6.44
C TYR A 75 -8.98 10.86 -6.46
N VAL A 76 -8.69 12.08 -6.01
CA VAL A 76 -7.34 12.65 -5.91
C VAL A 76 -7.15 13.32 -4.56
N ARG A 77 -5.90 13.45 -4.09
CA ARG A 77 -5.62 14.15 -2.84
C ARG A 77 -5.89 15.64 -3.02
N SER A 78 -6.55 16.28 -2.06
CA SER A 78 -6.79 17.73 -2.12
C SER A 78 -5.49 18.55 -2.16
N TYR A 79 -4.44 18.06 -1.51
CA TYR A 79 -3.07 18.58 -1.51
C TYR A 79 -2.11 17.47 -1.07
N ALA A 80 -0.87 17.49 -1.53
CA ALA A 80 0.14 16.53 -1.08
C ALA A 80 0.82 17.00 0.24
N PRO A 81 1.29 16.07 1.08
CA PRO A 81 1.03 14.63 1.04
C PRO A 81 -0.25 14.22 1.81
N ASP A 82 -0.77 15.08 2.69
CA ASP A 82 -1.76 14.71 3.72
C ASP A 82 -3.22 15.02 3.38
N GLY A 83 -3.50 15.61 2.21
CA GLY A 83 -4.85 15.99 1.82
C GLY A 83 -5.77 14.78 1.64
N ARG A 84 -7.04 14.91 2.05
CA ARG A 84 -8.06 13.86 1.88
C ARG A 84 -8.32 13.58 0.40
N CYS A 85 -8.69 12.34 0.09
CA CYS A 85 -9.14 11.98 -1.25
C CYS A 85 -10.54 12.52 -1.53
N ILE A 86 -10.65 13.35 -2.57
CA ILE A 86 -11.91 13.94 -3.04
C ILE A 86 -12.17 13.56 -4.51
N PRO A 87 -13.43 13.53 -4.97
CA PRO A 87 -13.71 13.33 -6.39
C PRO A 87 -13.00 14.41 -7.22
N ILE A 88 -12.36 14.03 -8.33
CA ILE A 88 -11.63 14.96 -9.21
C ILE A 88 -12.49 16.16 -9.63
N LYS A 89 -13.79 15.93 -9.85
CA LYS A 89 -14.76 16.98 -10.23
C LYS A 89 -14.99 18.05 -9.15
N LYS A 90 -14.57 17.79 -7.90
CA LYS A 90 -14.64 18.73 -6.78
C LYS A 90 -13.33 19.49 -6.57
N CYS A 91 -12.31 19.29 -7.40
CA CYS A 91 -11.11 20.12 -7.36
C CYS A 91 -11.49 21.59 -7.62
N PRO A 92 -10.95 22.54 -6.84
CA PRO A 92 -11.24 23.95 -7.04
C PRO A 92 -10.59 24.42 -8.35
N ARG A 93 -11.34 25.19 -9.14
CA ARG A 93 -10.91 25.64 -10.48
C ARG A 93 -9.77 26.66 -10.47
N THR A 94 -9.39 27.17 -9.30
CA THR A 94 -8.42 28.25 -9.13
C THR A 94 -7.11 27.80 -8.49
N ILE A 95 -6.75 26.52 -8.54
CA ILE A 95 -5.41 26.08 -8.10
C ILE A 95 -4.46 25.99 -9.29
N PRO A 96 -3.74 27.06 -9.66
CA PRO A 96 -2.36 26.93 -10.11
C PRO A 96 -1.50 27.15 -8.86
N THR A 97 -1.17 26.10 -8.11
CA THR A 97 -0.19 26.26 -7.03
C THR A 97 0.91 25.25 -7.21
N LEU A 98 2.08 25.80 -7.53
CA LEU A 98 3.39 25.22 -7.30
C LEU A 98 3.44 24.53 -5.92
N PRO A 99 4.25 23.46 -5.78
CA PRO A 99 4.42 22.75 -4.53
C PRO A 99 4.81 23.68 -3.38
N PRO A 100 4.39 23.38 -2.14
CA PRO A 100 4.92 24.05 -0.97
C PRO A 100 6.43 23.80 -0.90
N SER A 101 7.21 24.88 -1.02
CA SER A 101 8.65 24.88 -0.79
C SER A 101 8.89 24.57 0.69
N LYS A 102 9.73 23.56 0.94
CA LYS A 102 10.16 23.14 2.26
C LYS A 102 11.01 24.21 2.95
#